data_AF-A0AAE2HW30-F1
#
_entry.id   AF-A0AAE2HW30-F1
#
_cell.length_a   1.000
_cell.length_b   1.000
_cell.length_c   1.000
_cell.angle_alpha   90.00
_cell.angle_beta   90.00
_cell.angle_gamma   90.00
#
_symmetry.space_group_name_H-M   'P 1'
#
loop_
_entity.id
_entity.type
_entity.pdbx_description
1 polymer ?
#
loop_
_entity_poly.entity_id
_entity_poly.type
_entity_poly.pdbx_seq_one_letter_code
_entity_poly.pdbx_strand_id
1 'polypeptide(L)'
;MMTVTRTEEGVEPPLNPDWSPLAKLRWKAALVALDTGLSVRVHHANVTNGGAPIPGLYGFLVGQTISVSAFRFEDAWAFLNGVSAGARAARRRAAAQRGRP
;
A
#
# COMPACT_ATOMS: atom_id res chain seq x y z
N MET A 1 -23.19 7.35 -10.53
CA MET A 1 -22.72 8.64 -9.97
C MET A 1 -21.58 8.30 -9.02
N MET A 2 -20.34 8.69 -9.35
CA MET A 2 -19.14 8.28 -8.61
C MET A 2 -18.74 9.42 -7.68
N THR A 3 -18.98 9.26 -6.37
CA THR A 3 -18.73 10.31 -5.37
C THR A 3 -17.25 10.32 -5.01
N VAL A 4 -16.54 11.37 -5.39
CA VAL A 4 -15.14 11.59 -5.08
C VAL A 4 -15.07 12.26 -3.71
N THR A 5 -14.52 11.58 -2.70
CA THR A 5 -14.37 12.16 -1.36
C THR A 5 -13.03 12.87 -1.28
N ARG A 6 -13.06 14.19 -1.09
CA ARG A 6 -11.85 14.99 -0.85
C ARG A 6 -11.46 14.84 0.61
N THR A 7 -10.34 14.19 0.89
CA THR A 7 -9.75 14.16 2.24
C THR A 7 -8.76 15.32 2.36
N GLU A 8 -8.34 15.68 3.58
CA GLU A 8 -7.32 16.74 3.80
C GLU A 8 -5.98 16.45 3.10
N GLU A 9 -5.80 15.22 2.59
CA GLU A 9 -4.56 14.72 2.00
C GLU A 9 -4.63 14.56 0.47
N GLY A 10 -5.80 14.80 -0.16
CA GLY A 10 -5.96 14.75 -1.61
C GLY A 10 -7.31 14.24 -2.10
N VAL A 11 -7.36 13.97 -3.40
CA VAL A 11 -8.51 13.36 -4.08
C VAL A 11 -8.32 11.85 -4.05
N GLU A 12 -9.00 11.16 -3.14
CA GLU A 12 -9.01 9.70 -3.07
C GLU A 12 -10.25 9.19 -3.84
N PRO A 13 -10.11 8.34 -4.88
CA PRO A 13 -11.25 7.70 -5.51
C PRO A 13 -12.08 6.96 -4.44
N PRO A 14 -13.40 6.79 -4.60
CA PRO A 14 -14.15 6.00 -3.64
C PRO A 14 -13.67 4.54 -3.65
N LEU A 15 -13.35 4.00 -2.47
CA LEU A 15 -13.13 2.58 -2.29
C LEU A 15 -14.44 1.83 -2.51
N ASN A 16 -14.50 0.94 -3.48
CA ASN A 16 -15.68 0.11 -3.68
C ASN A 16 -15.68 -1.05 -2.66
N PRO A 17 -16.72 -1.17 -1.81
CA PRO A 17 -16.80 -2.23 -0.79
C PRO A 17 -16.97 -3.63 -1.39
N ASP A 18 -17.48 -3.76 -2.61
CA ASP A 18 -17.74 -5.04 -3.29
C ASP A 18 -16.50 -5.61 -3.98
N TRP A 19 -15.39 -4.86 -4.00
CA TRP A 19 -14.14 -5.35 -4.54
C TRP A 19 -13.58 -6.51 -3.71
N SER A 20 -12.94 -7.44 -4.42
CA SER A 20 -12.15 -8.47 -3.77
C SER A 20 -11.06 -7.85 -2.88
N PRO A 21 -10.64 -8.52 -1.79
CA PRO A 21 -9.59 -8.00 -0.93
C PRO A 21 -8.29 -7.65 -1.69
N LEU A 22 -7.91 -8.45 -2.69
CA LEU A 22 -6.76 -8.14 -3.54
C LEU A 22 -6.96 -6.85 -4.34
N ALA A 23 -8.16 -6.63 -4.90
CA ALA A 23 -8.46 -5.41 -5.64
C ALA A 23 -8.43 -4.17 -4.73
N LYS A 24 -8.97 -4.27 -3.51
CA LYS A 24 -8.87 -3.21 -2.49
C LYS A 24 -7.42 -2.89 -2.14
N LEU A 25 -6.57 -3.91 -1.93
CA LEU A 25 -5.15 -3.72 -1.64
C LEU A 25 -4.38 -3.11 -2.83
N ARG A 26 -4.66 -3.56 -4.06
CA ARG A 26 -4.06 -2.98 -5.27
C ARG A 26 -4.43 -1.52 -5.45
N TRP A 27 -5.70 -1.20 -5.21
CA TRP A 27 -6.18 0.18 -5.22
C TRP A 27 -5.44 1.02 -4.16
N LYS A 28 -5.33 0.53 -2.92
CA LYS A 28 -4.60 1.25 -1.86
C LYS A 28 -3.12 1.42 -2.21
N ALA A 29 -2.48 0.40 -2.78
CA ALA A 29 -1.09 0.47 -3.22
C ALA A 29 -0.88 1.50 -4.34
N ALA A 30 -1.84 1.64 -5.27
CA ALA A 30 -1.80 2.68 -6.29
C ALA A 30 -1.87 4.09 -5.68
N LEU A 31 -2.68 4.30 -4.64
CA LEU A 31 -2.70 5.57 -3.92
C LEU A 31 -1.40 5.86 -3.18
N VAL A 32 -0.84 4.85 -2.52
CA VAL A 32 0.49 4.99 -1.90
C VAL A 32 1.53 5.34 -2.95
N ALA A 33 1.48 4.73 -4.14
CA ALA A 33 2.41 5.06 -5.22
C ALA A 33 2.24 6.50 -5.72
N LEU A 34 1.00 6.97 -5.88
CA LEU A 34 0.71 8.35 -6.27
C LEU A 34 1.18 9.35 -5.22
N ASP A 35 0.90 9.08 -3.94
CA ASP A 35 1.30 9.95 -2.84
C ASP A 35 2.83 9.95 -2.68
N THR A 36 3.46 8.78 -2.62
CA THR A 36 4.86 8.63 -2.19
C THR A 36 5.88 8.58 -3.32
N GLY A 37 5.46 8.31 -4.55
CA GLY A 37 6.34 8.00 -5.68
C GLY A 37 6.97 6.60 -5.62
N LEU A 38 6.66 5.80 -4.60
CA LEU A 38 7.16 4.42 -4.46
C LEU A 38 6.28 3.46 -5.26
N SER A 39 6.86 2.70 -6.18
CA SER A 39 6.15 1.61 -6.85
C SER A 39 5.88 0.47 -5.87
N VAL A 40 4.62 0.21 -5.55
CA VAL A 40 4.19 -0.91 -4.70
C VAL A 40 3.25 -1.82 -5.49
N ARG A 41 3.65 -3.08 -5.69
CA ARG A 41 2.81 -4.09 -6.37
C ARG A 41 2.29 -5.13 -5.38
N VAL A 42 0.99 -5.42 -5.44
CA VAL A 42 0.32 -6.41 -4.57
C VAL A 42 -0.09 -7.64 -5.35
N HIS A 43 0.19 -8.81 -4.79
CA HIS A 43 -0.14 -10.13 -5.33
C HIS A 43 -0.60 -11.09 -4.23
N HIS A 44 -1.20 -12.22 -4.62
CA HIS A 44 -1.42 -13.32 -3.68
C HIS A 44 -0.08 -13.93 -3.28
N ALA A 45 0.14 -14.13 -1.99
CA ALA A 45 1.33 -14.81 -1.52
C ALA A 45 1.21 -16.31 -1.84
N ASN A 46 2.28 -16.88 -2.41
CA ASN A 46 2.38 -18.31 -2.64
C ASN A 46 3.01 -18.98 -1.41
N VAL A 47 2.21 -19.23 -0.39
CA VAL A 47 2.64 -19.85 0.87
C VAL A 47 1.91 -21.17 1.05
N THR A 48 2.65 -22.21 1.43
CA THR A 48 2.10 -23.54 1.69
C THR A 48 2.39 -23.98 3.13
N ASN A 49 1.47 -24.69 3.76
CA ASN A 49 1.69 -25.42 5.01
C ASN A 49 1.52 -26.91 4.75
N GLY A 50 2.57 -27.71 4.97
CA GLY A 50 2.53 -29.16 4.71
C GLY A 50 2.17 -29.53 3.26
N GLY A 51 2.51 -28.69 2.29
CA GLY A 51 2.18 -28.88 0.87
C GLY A 51 0.80 -28.35 0.44
N ALA A 52 -0.06 -27.92 1.37
CA ALA A 52 -1.34 -27.29 1.06
C ALA A 52 -1.20 -25.76 0.94
N PRO A 53 -1.73 -25.11 -0.11
CA PRO A 53 -1.70 -23.66 -0.24
C PRO A 53 -2.53 -22.98 0.86
N ILE A 54 -2.02 -21.90 1.43
CA ILE A 54 -2.72 -21.09 2.42
C ILE A 54 -3.40 -19.92 1.71
N PRO A 55 -4.73 -19.93 1.54
CA PRO A 55 -5.42 -18.85 0.86
C PRO A 55 -5.53 -17.58 1.73
N GLY A 56 -5.83 -16.47 1.06
CA GLY A 56 -6.08 -15.19 1.73
C GLY A 56 -4.83 -14.54 2.32
N LEU A 57 -3.65 -14.89 1.79
CA LEU A 57 -2.39 -14.22 2.08
C LEU A 57 -1.95 -13.35 0.91
N TYR A 58 -1.34 -12.22 1.22
CA TYR A 58 -0.89 -11.22 0.26
C TYR A 58 0.59 -10.95 0.40
N GLY A 59 1.21 -10.60 -0.72
CA GLY A 59 2.60 -10.19 -0.81
C GLY A 59 2.75 -8.87 -1.55
N PHE A 60 3.87 -8.22 -1.29
CA PHE A 60 4.22 -6.90 -1.78
C PHE A 60 5.58 -6.93 -2.46
N LEU A 61 5.69 -6.21 -3.55
CA LEU A 61 6.96 -5.80 -4.13
C LEU A 61 7.07 -4.29 -4.00
N VAL A 62 8.02 -3.81 -3.21
CA VAL A 62 8.28 -2.38 -2.98
C VAL A 62 9.56 -1.98 -3.75
N GLY A 63 9.42 -1.00 -4.64
CA GLY A 63 10.48 -0.63 -5.58
C GLY A 63 10.78 -1.78 -6.55
N GLN A 64 12.07 -2.06 -6.76
CA GLN A 64 12.54 -3.13 -7.65
C GLN A 64 12.98 -4.40 -6.90
N THR A 65 13.09 -4.38 -5.57
CA THR A 65 13.96 -5.34 -4.87
C THR A 65 13.33 -6.00 -3.64
N ILE A 66 12.42 -5.32 -2.95
CA ILE A 66 11.94 -5.81 -1.66
C ILE A 66 10.65 -6.61 -1.87
N SER A 67 10.74 -7.93 -1.71
CA SER A 67 9.57 -8.80 -1.60
C SER A 67 9.25 -9.01 -0.12
N VAL A 68 8.03 -8.67 0.29
CA VAL A 68 7.51 -8.98 1.64
C VAL A 68 6.24 -9.79 1.46
N SER A 69 6.18 -10.99 2.02
CA SER A 69 5.09 -11.93 1.77
C SER A 69 4.41 -12.41 3.06
N ALA A 70 3.19 -12.91 2.90
CA ALA A 70 2.39 -13.60 3.92
C ALA A 70 1.62 -12.70 4.90
N PHE A 71 0.95 -11.67 4.38
CA PHE A 71 0.04 -10.84 5.19
C PHE A 71 -1.42 -11.25 5.03
N ARG A 72 -2.21 -11.19 6.11
CA ARG A 72 -3.67 -11.13 6.02
C ARG A 72 -4.10 -9.77 5.48
N PHE A 73 -5.38 -9.62 5.13
CA PHE A 73 -5.86 -8.38 4.51
C PHE A 73 -5.64 -7.15 5.39
N GLU A 74 -5.92 -7.27 6.68
CA GLU A 74 -5.83 -6.20 7.68
C GLU A 74 -4.37 -5.76 7.86
N ASP A 75 -3.45 -6.73 8.00
CA ASP A 75 -2.02 -6.47 8.12
C ASP A 75 -1.45 -5.87 6.83
N ALA A 76 -1.91 -6.36 5.68
CA ALA A 76 -1.55 -5.84 4.37
C ALA A 76 -1.99 -4.38 4.21
N TRP A 77 -3.19 -4.04 4.70
CA TRP A 77 -3.69 -2.66 4.70
C TRP A 77 -2.88 -1.77 5.64
N ALA A 78 -2.60 -2.24 6.87
CA ALA A 78 -1.78 -1.54 7.84
C ALA A 78 -0.36 -1.29 7.32
N PHE A 79 0.24 -2.27 6.66
CA PHE A 79 1.55 -2.13 6.01
C PHE A 79 1.55 -0.99 4.99
N LEU A 80 0.57 -0.93 4.09
CA LEU A 80 0.45 0.14 3.10
C LEU A 80 0.28 1.53 3.75
N ASN A 81 -0.49 1.64 4.83
CA ASN A 81 -0.58 2.87 5.61
C ASN A 81 0.77 3.26 6.23
N GLY A 82 1.52 2.29 6.76
CA GLY A 82 2.86 2.49 7.29
C GLY A 82 3.85 3.00 6.23
N VAL A 83 3.81 2.45 5.01
CA VAL A 83 4.63 2.92 3.88
C VAL A 83 4.33 4.39 3.56
N SER A 84 3.05 4.77 3.47
CA SER A 84 2.64 6.16 3.24
C SER A 84 3.16 7.09 4.35
N ALA A 85 2.93 6.73 5.61
CA ALA A 85 3.36 7.53 6.77
C ALA A 85 4.89 7.71 6.80
N GLY A 86 5.64 6.64 6.55
CA GLY A 86 7.10 6.66 6.50
C GLY A 86 7.64 7.54 5.37
N ALA A 87 7.07 7.45 4.17
CA ALA A 87 7.45 8.28 3.04
C ALA A 87 7.17 9.77 3.29
N ARG A 88 6.02 10.11 3.87
CA ARG A 88 5.68 11.49 4.27
C ARG A 88 6.66 12.02 5.31
N ALA A 89 7.00 11.22 6.33
CA ALA A 89 7.98 11.59 7.35
C ALA A 89 9.37 11.83 6.74
N ALA A 90 9.83 10.96 5.83
CA ALA A 90 11.11 11.10 5.15
C ALA A 90 11.18 12.39 4.31
N ARG A 91 10.13 12.72 3.56
CA ARG A 91 10.04 13.97 2.80
C ARG A 91 10.11 15.20 3.68
N ARG A 92 9.35 15.23 4.79
CA ARG A 92 9.39 16.34 5.77
C ARG A 92 10.81 16.52 6.32
N ARG A 93 11.48 15.42 6.68
CA ARG A 93 12.87 15.45 7.16
C ARG A 93 13.84 15.99 6.11
N ALA A 94 13.72 15.55 4.85
CA ALA A 94 14.57 16.02 3.77
C ALA A 94 14.36 17.53 3.48
N ALA A 95 13.11 18.01 3.51
CA ALA A 95 12.80 19.43 3.36
C ALA A 95 13.43 20.28 4.48
N ALA A 96 13.33 19.83 5.74
CA ALA A 96 13.94 20.50 6.88
C ALA A 96 15.48 20.56 6.80
N GLN A 97 16.12 19.53 6.21
CA GLN A 97 17.57 19.50 6.00
C GLN A 97 18.03 20.40 4.86
N ARG A 98 17.23 20.57 3.79
CA ARG A 98 17.52 21.49 2.67
C ARG A 98 17.32 22.96 3.03
N GLY A 99 16.55 23.26 4.07
CA GLY A 99 16.31 24.62 4.58
C GLY A 99 17.30 25.09 5.65
N ARG A 100 18.31 24.28 6.00
CA ARG A 100 19.42 24.73 6.86
C ARG A 100 20.49 25.42 6.00
N PRO A 101 20.92 26.64 6.36
CA PRO A 101 21.98 27.37 5.65
C PRO A 101 23.33 26.63 5.72
#